data_AF-A0A6J2XZ70-F1
#
_entry.id   AF-A0A6J2XZ70-F1
#
_cell.length_a   1.000
_cell.length_b   1.000
_cell.length_c   1.000
_cell.angle_alpha   90.00
_cell.angle_beta   90.00
_cell.angle_gamma   90.00
#
_symmetry.space_group_name_H-M   'P 1'
#
loop_
_entity.id
_entity.type
_entity.pdbx_description
1 polymer ?
#
loop_
_entity_poly.entity_id
_entity_poly.type
_entity_poly.pdbx_seq_one_letter_code
_entity_poly.pdbx_strand_id
1 'polypeptide(L)'
;MDTNEYYQQLLGINQMLEVLSDGPEKDELLGLKQNIEELLSLTNDSTGPKDTNTNEIDDEYALFMSEMEKEGAVNITDNDSNNGSKNSIQTQSYKELEGKKFRAPHKHQWGQIVYHNAMVCSVPNEIPLNNEFEVRVLFLNPTHKEMLPCPYYFDLERDCNFSEEQCHFSHGELVPFSSLEDYIEPKFELLVVGSAVLAKQSNNLWYRAKIKHISKDTCTVKFDSKNCDNKDYEEIVFENILPLVNSEDYSGDDSDNSDIEGDIPDSDNSQLAKEREDIINMSLMNTPDTQALGQWEKYTKGIGSKLMEKMGYIVGAGLGKDGSGIVKPVTALILPQGKSLDFCMNLKEQCNNPNLFSAERKVKALQRKVERRQKRLEEQQKKRKSKEKMDVCEFINFTLRGSKSKSDKEEQNEQQLKEKLKSGTDKELNVACFTIEENIKKEQMAIDRLRRVLSGLSNTSTSQSENMGEKLREKEFDLRKMKNQVLLVKNEINRRKNNKQMSIF
;
A
#
# COMPACT_ATOMS: atom_id res chain seq x y z
N MET A 1 4.86 41.36 -8.26
CA MET A 1 4.29 42.73 -8.29
C MET A 1 4.81 43.40 -9.55
N ASP A 2 3.96 44.09 -10.29
CA ASP A 2 4.38 44.78 -11.52
C ASP A 2 5.17 46.05 -11.15
N THR A 3 6.50 45.97 -11.19
CA THR A 3 7.42 47.09 -10.88
C THR A 3 7.22 48.30 -11.78
N ASN A 4 6.56 48.11 -12.92
CA ASN A 4 6.27 49.14 -13.92
C ASN A 4 5.33 50.25 -13.39
N GLU A 5 4.41 49.95 -12.48
CA GLU A 5 3.52 50.97 -11.90
C GLU A 5 4.28 51.95 -11.00
N TYR A 6 5.25 51.46 -10.22
CA TYR A 6 6.07 52.30 -9.35
C TYR A 6 7.01 53.23 -10.15
N TYR A 7 7.56 52.75 -11.27
CA TYR A 7 8.33 53.60 -12.18
C TYR A 7 7.49 54.72 -12.81
N GLN A 8 6.22 54.45 -13.16
CA GLN A 8 5.32 55.48 -13.69
C GLN A 8 4.97 56.55 -12.63
N GLN A 9 4.74 56.13 -11.39
CA GLN A 9 4.48 57.05 -10.27
C GLN A 9 5.69 57.96 -10.00
N LEU A 10 6.90 57.42 -10.02
CA LEU A 10 8.15 58.16 -9.81
C LEU A 10 8.37 59.21 -10.93
N LEU A 11 8.02 58.87 -12.17
CA LEU A 11 8.08 59.79 -13.31
C LEU A 11 7.10 60.96 -13.15
N GLY A 12 5.87 60.70 -12.67
CA GLY A 12 4.89 61.73 -12.36
C GLY A 12 5.33 62.66 -11.22
N ILE A 13 5.92 62.09 -10.15
CA ILE A 13 6.43 62.87 -9.01
C ILE A 13 7.59 63.77 -9.44
N ASN A 14 8.52 63.29 -10.26
CA ASN A 14 9.62 64.11 -10.78
C ASN A 14 9.12 65.29 -11.64
N GLN A 15 8.09 65.08 -12.47
CA GLN A 15 7.48 66.16 -13.25
C GLN A 15 6.80 67.21 -12.35
N MET A 16 6.18 66.80 -11.25
CA MET A 16 5.59 67.73 -10.28
C MET A 16 6.67 68.51 -9.51
N LEU A 17 7.77 67.87 -9.14
CA LEU A 17 8.90 68.50 -8.45
C LEU A 17 9.62 69.56 -9.31
N GLU A 18 9.61 69.44 -10.64
CA GLU A 18 10.17 70.46 -11.55
C GLU A 18 9.30 71.72 -11.66
N VAL A 19 7.98 71.59 -11.42
CA VAL A 19 7.02 72.70 -11.57
C VAL A 19 6.77 73.45 -10.26
N LEU A 20 6.93 72.80 -9.10
CA LEU A 20 6.67 73.40 -7.79
C LEU A 20 7.85 74.24 -7.24
N SER A 21 7.50 75.37 -6.62
CA SER A 21 8.43 76.24 -5.87
C SER A 21 8.67 75.70 -4.45
N ASP A 22 9.79 76.07 -3.82
CA ASP A 22 10.21 75.49 -2.53
C ASP A 22 9.19 75.76 -1.41
N GLY A 23 8.65 74.68 -0.84
CA GLY A 23 7.63 74.69 0.21
C GLY A 23 7.47 73.29 0.84
N PRO A 24 6.68 73.16 1.91
CA PRO A 24 6.55 71.90 2.66
C PRO A 24 6.01 70.75 1.81
N GLU A 25 5.16 71.04 0.82
CA GLU A 25 4.62 70.07 -0.14
C GLU A 25 5.73 69.45 -1.03
N LYS A 26 6.80 70.21 -1.30
CA LYS A 26 7.95 69.72 -2.05
C LYS A 26 8.78 68.73 -1.21
N ASP A 27 8.92 68.99 0.08
CA ASP A 27 9.61 68.09 1.01
C ASP A 27 8.83 66.79 1.21
N GLU A 28 7.49 66.85 1.25
CA GLU A 28 6.64 65.66 1.28
C GLU A 28 6.76 64.84 -0.01
N LEU A 29 6.77 65.48 -1.18
CA LEU A 29 6.97 64.81 -2.46
C LEU A 29 8.39 64.22 -2.59
N LEU A 30 9.40 64.88 -2.03
CA LEU A 30 10.76 64.34 -1.96
C LEU A 30 10.84 63.12 -1.04
N GLY A 31 10.18 63.16 0.12
CA GLY A 31 10.08 62.00 1.02
C GLY A 31 9.34 60.83 0.37
N LEU A 32 8.25 61.12 -0.35
CA LEU A 32 7.49 60.09 -1.05
C LEU A 32 8.29 59.49 -2.22
N LYS A 33 9.05 60.30 -2.95
CA LYS A 33 10.01 59.83 -3.95
C LYS A 33 11.04 58.89 -3.34
N GLN A 34 11.64 59.26 -2.21
CA GLN A 34 12.66 58.45 -1.53
C GLN A 34 12.09 57.09 -1.09
N ASN A 35 10.88 57.06 -0.54
CA ASN A 35 10.22 55.82 -0.15
C ASN A 35 9.93 54.91 -1.35
N ILE A 36 9.48 55.46 -2.49
CA ILE A 36 9.23 54.65 -3.70
C ILE A 36 10.55 54.13 -4.30
N GLU A 37 11.61 54.93 -4.28
CA GLU A 37 12.96 54.50 -4.70
C GLU A 37 13.48 53.35 -3.81
N GLU A 38 13.28 53.45 -2.49
CA GLU A 38 13.64 52.40 -1.54
C GLU A 38 12.84 51.11 -1.79
N LEU A 39 11.53 51.20 -2.01
CA LEU A 39 10.69 50.04 -2.34
C LEU A 39 11.10 49.37 -3.66
N LEU A 40 11.47 50.16 -4.67
CA LEU A 40 12.00 49.63 -5.93
C LEU A 40 13.35 48.93 -5.72
N SER A 41 14.23 49.47 -4.87
CA SER A 41 15.51 48.83 -4.53
C SER A 41 15.32 47.47 -3.86
N LEU A 42 14.48 47.40 -2.82
CA LEU A 42 14.17 46.17 -2.09
C LEU A 42 13.49 45.11 -2.99
N THR A 43 12.64 45.55 -3.91
CA THR A 43 11.95 44.65 -4.84
C THR A 43 12.88 44.12 -5.94
N ASN A 44 13.82 44.94 -6.42
CA ASN A 44 14.84 44.52 -7.39
C ASN A 44 15.89 43.60 -6.76
N ASP A 45 16.29 43.84 -5.50
CA ASP A 45 17.18 42.95 -4.74
C ASP A 45 16.54 41.58 -4.46
N SER A 46 15.21 41.53 -4.34
CA SER A 46 14.49 40.26 -4.20
C SER A 46 14.28 39.50 -5.53
N THR A 47 14.58 40.10 -6.69
CA THR A 47 14.32 39.50 -8.02
C THR A 47 15.56 39.35 -8.92
N GLY A 48 16.76 39.64 -8.41
CA GLY A 48 18.04 39.34 -9.07
C GLY A 48 18.67 38.00 -8.63
N PRO A 49 19.48 37.33 -9.48
CA PRO A 49 20.18 36.11 -9.08
C PRO A 49 21.27 36.45 -8.06
N LYS A 50 21.27 35.73 -6.94
CA LYS A 50 22.27 35.82 -5.86
C LYS A 50 23.69 35.68 -6.42
N ASP A 51 24.53 36.68 -6.19
CA ASP A 51 25.97 36.48 -5.99
C ASP A 51 26.61 37.65 -5.20
N THR A 52 27.33 37.26 -4.13
CA THR A 52 28.44 37.95 -3.44
C THR A 52 28.20 39.29 -2.75
N ASN A 53 27.86 39.26 -1.45
CA ASN A 53 28.53 40.07 -0.42
C ASN A 53 28.20 39.54 1.00
N THR A 54 28.90 38.48 1.43
CA THR A 54 28.73 37.87 2.76
C THR A 54 29.62 38.49 3.85
N ASN A 55 30.59 39.32 3.48
CA ASN A 55 31.67 39.68 4.42
C ASN A 55 31.34 40.86 5.35
N GLU A 56 30.42 41.76 4.98
CA GLU A 56 30.11 42.94 5.81
C GLU A 56 29.22 42.60 7.02
N ILE A 57 28.27 41.68 6.85
CA ILE A 57 27.34 41.26 7.91
C ILE A 57 28.03 40.32 8.92
N ASP A 58 28.93 39.47 8.41
CA ASP A 58 29.70 38.53 9.23
C ASP A 58 30.68 39.28 10.17
N ASP A 59 31.26 40.40 9.72
CA ASP A 59 32.16 41.22 10.53
C ASP A 59 31.43 42.00 11.64
N GLU A 60 30.23 42.52 11.36
CA GLU A 60 29.38 43.22 12.35
C GLU A 60 28.84 42.24 13.42
N TYR A 61 28.48 41.02 13.00
CA TYR A 61 28.06 39.95 13.91
C TYR A 61 29.21 39.46 14.80
N ALA A 62 30.44 39.37 14.27
CA ALA A 62 31.61 39.00 15.06
C ALA A 62 31.94 40.04 16.14
N LEU A 63 31.79 41.33 15.83
CA LEU A 63 31.94 42.42 16.80
C LEU A 63 30.90 42.32 17.91
N PHE A 64 29.63 42.08 17.56
CA PHE A 64 28.53 41.91 18.52
C PHE A 64 28.75 40.71 19.46
N MET A 65 29.19 39.56 18.91
CA MET A 65 29.48 38.37 19.71
C MET A 65 30.67 38.60 20.67
N SER A 66 31.68 39.34 20.24
CA SER A 66 32.83 39.69 21.10
C SER A 66 32.47 40.66 22.23
N GLU A 67 31.46 41.49 22.03
CA GLU A 67 30.93 42.42 23.03
C GLU A 67 30.10 41.66 24.08
N MET A 68 29.29 40.69 23.64
CA MET A 68 28.55 39.76 24.50
C MET A 68 29.45 38.86 25.37
N GLU A 69 30.60 38.41 24.84
CA GLU A 69 31.60 37.65 25.60
C GLU A 69 32.29 38.50 26.68
N LYS A 70 32.56 39.78 26.40
CA LYS A 70 33.12 40.73 27.39
C LYS A 70 32.15 41.03 28.54
N GLU A 71 30.85 40.97 28.28
CA GLU A 71 29.81 41.11 29.32
C GLU A 71 29.56 39.82 30.12
N GLY A 72 30.27 38.72 29.81
CA GLY A 72 30.31 37.51 30.64
C GLY A 72 29.05 36.65 30.58
N ALA A 73 28.23 36.76 29.53
CA ALA A 73 26.98 36.01 29.39
C ALA A 73 27.15 34.56 28.90
N VAL A 74 28.35 34.14 28.47
CA VAL A 74 28.59 32.81 27.90
C VAL A 74 29.88 32.20 28.46
N ASN A 75 29.77 31.05 29.13
CA ASN A 75 30.93 30.23 29.51
C ASN A 75 31.09 29.11 28.48
N ILE A 76 32.16 29.14 27.68
CA ILE A 76 32.61 28.01 26.87
C ILE A 76 33.88 27.46 27.51
N THR A 77 33.79 26.26 28.08
CA THR A 77 34.97 25.45 28.39
C THR A 77 35.21 24.50 27.22
N ASP A 78 36.28 24.78 26.48
CA ASP A 78 36.84 23.95 25.42
C ASP A 78 37.38 22.62 25.97
N ASN A 79 37.05 21.52 25.28
CA ASN A 79 37.93 20.36 25.07
C ASN A 79 37.30 19.39 24.05
N ASP A 80 37.65 19.53 22.77
CA ASP A 80 38.60 18.62 22.10
C ASP A 80 38.55 18.80 20.58
N SER A 81 39.71 19.10 20.01
CA SER A 81 39.93 19.33 18.58
C SER A 81 40.25 18.04 17.84
N ASN A 82 39.48 17.73 16.78
CA ASN A 82 39.93 17.43 15.40
C ASN A 82 38.96 16.49 14.66
N ASN A 83 38.12 17.03 13.75
CA ASN A 83 38.43 17.21 12.32
C ASN A 83 37.14 17.28 11.47
N GLY A 84 36.85 18.44 10.88
CA GLY A 84 36.23 18.56 9.54
C GLY A 84 34.75 18.24 9.31
N SER A 85 33.83 19.06 9.82
CA SER A 85 32.67 19.60 9.08
C SER A 85 31.83 20.51 9.97
N LYS A 86 31.84 21.81 9.68
CA LYS A 86 30.89 22.77 10.24
C LYS A 86 29.52 22.51 9.62
N ASN A 87 28.70 21.72 10.31
CA ASN A 87 27.23 21.67 10.20
C ASN A 87 26.65 21.20 11.54
N SER A 88 27.02 21.91 12.61
CA SER A 88 26.35 21.80 13.90
C SER A 88 25.64 23.12 14.15
N ILE A 89 24.32 23.14 13.95
CA ILE A 89 23.26 23.84 14.71
C ILE A 89 21.99 23.80 13.85
N GLN A 90 21.31 22.64 13.88
CA GLN A 90 19.84 22.51 13.87
C GLN A 90 19.35 21.06 14.07
N THR A 91 20.23 20.11 14.39
CA THR A 91 19.87 18.69 14.62
C THR A 91 19.31 18.39 16.02
N GLN A 92 19.03 19.40 16.86
CA GLN A 92 18.69 19.18 18.28
C GLN A 92 17.21 19.29 18.67
N SER A 93 16.27 19.72 17.81
CA SER A 93 14.93 20.09 18.33
C SER A 93 13.74 19.18 18.00
N TYR A 94 13.88 18.11 17.21
CA TYR A 94 12.72 17.27 16.82
C TYR A 94 12.57 15.96 17.59
N LYS A 95 13.54 15.59 18.44
CA LYS A 95 13.35 14.48 19.41
C LYS A 95 12.21 14.77 20.40
N GLU A 96 11.90 16.04 20.63
CA GLU A 96 10.75 16.44 21.44
C GLU A 96 9.39 16.11 20.79
N LEU A 97 9.37 15.79 19.49
CA LEU A 97 8.16 15.29 18.83
C LEU A 97 7.90 13.81 19.15
N GLU A 98 8.92 13.05 19.56
CA GLU A 98 8.75 11.67 20.00
C GLU A 98 7.93 11.66 21.30
N GLY A 99 6.85 10.87 21.32
CA GLY A 99 5.90 10.82 22.41
C GLY A 99 4.77 11.85 22.35
N LYS A 100 4.79 12.82 21.42
CA LYS A 100 3.63 13.70 21.19
C LYS A 100 2.49 12.92 20.52
N LYS A 101 1.27 13.28 20.89
CA LYS A 101 0.03 12.68 20.38
C LYS A 101 -0.51 13.53 19.23
N PHE A 102 -0.93 12.87 18.17
CA PHE A 102 -1.51 13.47 16.96
C PHE A 102 -2.63 12.58 16.46
N ARG A 103 -3.29 12.99 15.38
CA ARG A 103 -4.23 12.15 14.64
C ARG A 103 -3.62 11.83 13.29
N ALA A 104 -3.55 10.53 12.97
CA ALA A 104 -2.89 10.03 11.77
C ALA A 104 -3.88 9.30 10.85
N PRO A 105 -3.77 9.49 9.52
CA PRO A 105 -4.56 8.75 8.54
C PRO A 105 -4.09 7.29 8.50
N HIS A 106 -5.03 6.36 8.61
CA HIS A 106 -4.79 4.94 8.45
C HIS A 106 -5.55 4.41 7.22
N LYS A 107 -4.87 3.63 6.38
CA LYS A 107 -5.47 2.97 5.22
C LYS A 107 -5.89 1.56 5.60
N HIS A 108 -7.19 1.34 5.78
CA HIS A 108 -7.69 -0.02 5.99
C HIS A 108 -7.60 -0.86 4.71
N GLN A 109 -7.57 -2.20 4.84
CA GLN A 109 -7.55 -3.15 3.71
C GLN A 109 -8.69 -2.94 2.68
N TRP A 110 -9.81 -2.39 3.14
CA TRP A 110 -11.01 -2.12 2.34
C TRP A 110 -10.99 -0.72 1.67
N GLY A 111 -9.90 0.02 1.81
CA GLY A 111 -9.57 1.19 0.97
C GLY A 111 -10.04 2.55 1.49
N GLN A 112 -10.73 2.62 2.63
CA GLN A 112 -11.07 3.90 3.27
C GLN A 112 -9.90 4.39 4.12
N ILE A 113 -9.62 5.69 4.02
CA ILE A 113 -8.68 6.40 4.89
C ILE A 113 -9.47 6.93 6.08
N VAL A 114 -9.15 6.46 7.29
CA VAL A 114 -9.77 6.92 8.53
C VAL A 114 -8.68 7.47 9.44
N TYR A 115 -8.93 8.64 9.99
CA TYR A 115 -7.99 9.31 10.88
C TYR A 115 -8.20 8.86 12.33
N HIS A 116 -7.15 8.30 12.93
CA HIS A 116 -7.16 7.75 14.29
C HIS A 116 -6.13 8.46 15.18
N ASN A 117 -6.43 8.51 16.48
CA ASN A 117 -5.49 9.04 17.48
C ASN A 117 -4.24 8.14 17.54
N ALA A 118 -3.07 8.77 17.37
CA ALA A 118 -1.78 8.13 17.29
C ALA A 118 -0.72 8.90 18.09
N MET A 119 0.41 8.25 18.36
CA MET A 119 1.58 8.81 19.03
C MET A 119 2.80 8.63 18.13
N VAL A 120 3.64 9.65 18.05
CA VAL A 120 4.90 9.57 17.29
C VAL A 120 5.91 8.74 18.07
N CYS A 121 6.40 7.67 17.46
CA CYS A 121 7.37 6.76 18.08
C CYS A 121 8.82 7.08 17.70
N SER A 122 9.05 7.43 16.43
CA SER A 122 10.39 7.78 15.95
C SER A 122 10.31 8.82 14.84
N VAL A 123 11.19 9.81 14.90
CA VAL A 123 11.36 10.82 13.85
C VAL A 123 12.69 10.55 13.12
N PRO A 124 12.74 10.61 11.77
CA PRO A 124 14.00 10.46 11.05
C PRO A 124 14.99 11.57 11.42
N ASN A 125 16.26 11.20 11.59
CA ASN A 125 17.33 12.10 12.03
C ASN A 125 17.82 13.09 10.94
N GLU A 126 17.42 12.89 9.68
CA GLU A 126 17.79 13.74 8.54
C GLU A 126 16.53 14.29 7.87
N ILE A 127 16.34 15.61 7.97
CA ILE A 127 15.22 16.31 7.31
C ILE A 127 15.80 17.01 6.07
N PRO A 128 15.36 16.67 4.84
CA PRO A 128 15.66 17.48 3.67
C PRO A 128 15.00 18.85 3.80
N LEU A 129 15.64 19.91 3.29
CA LEU A 129 15.26 21.34 3.40
C LEU A 129 13.79 21.72 3.05
N ASN A 130 12.96 20.76 2.63
CA ASN A 130 11.60 20.97 2.13
C ASN A 130 10.48 20.77 3.18
N ASN A 131 10.78 20.62 4.47
CA ASN A 131 9.78 20.34 5.54
C ASN A 131 8.90 19.08 5.34
N GLU A 132 9.13 18.29 4.30
CA GLU A 132 8.48 17.01 4.06
C GLU A 132 9.32 15.88 4.66
N PHE A 133 9.10 15.58 5.94
CA PHE A 133 9.63 14.39 6.57
C PHE A 133 8.50 13.45 7.02
N GLU A 134 8.76 12.16 6.95
CA GLU A 134 7.84 11.11 7.39
C GLU A 134 8.12 10.77 8.85
N VAL A 135 7.09 10.70 9.68
CA VAL A 135 7.21 10.25 11.06
C VAL A 135 6.56 8.89 11.23
N ARG A 136 7.13 8.06 12.10
CA ARG A 136 6.54 6.76 12.46
C ARG A 136 5.55 6.96 13.59
N VAL A 137 4.29 6.59 13.34
CA VAL A 137 3.20 6.74 14.32
C VAL A 137 2.66 5.39 14.77
N LEU A 138 2.23 5.32 16.02
CA LEU A 138 1.55 4.18 16.64
C LEU A 138 0.13 4.57 17.04
N PHE A 139 -0.85 3.77 16.68
CA PHE A 139 -2.24 4.05 17.01
C PHE A 139 -2.54 3.74 18.48
N LEU A 140 -3.11 4.71 19.20
CA LEU A 140 -3.49 4.57 20.61
C LEU A 140 -4.74 3.70 20.79
N ASN A 141 -5.67 3.80 19.83
CA ASN A 141 -6.96 3.14 19.85
C ASN A 141 -7.08 2.14 18.69
N PRO A 142 -6.40 0.97 18.75
CA PRO A 142 -6.44 -0.03 17.68
C PRO A 142 -7.83 -0.67 17.57
N THR A 143 -8.51 -0.44 16.45
CA THR A 143 -9.81 -1.07 16.13
C THR A 143 -9.64 -2.39 15.38
N HIS A 144 -8.53 -2.55 14.67
CA HIS A 144 -8.18 -3.76 13.92
C HIS A 144 -6.86 -4.35 14.41
N LYS A 145 -6.68 -5.66 14.19
CA LYS A 145 -5.45 -6.39 14.58
C LYS A 145 -4.18 -5.81 13.96
N GLU A 146 -4.30 -5.25 12.76
CA GLU A 146 -3.19 -4.63 12.02
C GLU A 146 -2.68 -3.33 12.65
N MET A 147 -3.50 -2.70 13.51
CA MET A 147 -3.14 -1.48 14.23
C MET A 147 -2.51 -1.77 15.60
N LEU A 148 -2.53 -3.04 16.06
CA LEU A 148 -1.94 -3.41 17.34
C LEU A 148 -0.41 -3.33 17.25
N PRO A 149 0.27 -2.63 18.15
CA PRO A 149 1.72 -2.57 18.15
C PRO A 149 2.33 -3.96 18.38
N CYS A 150 3.38 -4.29 17.64
CA CYS A 150 4.09 -5.56 17.75
C CYS A 150 4.91 -5.60 19.06
N PRO A 151 4.62 -6.53 19.98
CA PRO A 151 5.38 -6.63 21.24
C PRO A 151 6.88 -6.79 20.98
N TYR A 152 7.25 -7.68 20.06
CA TYR A 152 8.65 -7.97 19.75
C TYR A 152 9.40 -6.81 19.11
N TYR A 153 8.74 -6.01 18.26
CA TYR A 153 9.44 -4.88 17.61
C TYR A 153 9.82 -3.78 18.62
N PHE A 154 9.00 -3.57 19.65
CA PHE A 154 9.25 -2.55 20.68
C PHE A 154 9.99 -3.10 21.90
N ASP A 155 10.07 -4.43 22.05
CA ASP A 155 10.88 -5.08 23.07
C ASP A 155 12.36 -5.10 22.64
N LEU A 156 13.20 -4.36 23.37
CA LEU A 156 14.66 -4.25 23.17
C LEU A 156 15.43 -5.59 23.19
N GLU A 157 14.80 -6.69 23.58
CA GLU A 157 15.42 -8.02 23.71
C GLU A 157 15.28 -8.90 22.46
N ARG A 158 14.35 -8.60 21.54
CA ARG A 158 14.04 -9.48 20.39
C ARG A 158 13.60 -8.71 19.15
N ASP A 159 14.51 -8.45 18.21
CA ASP A 159 14.15 -7.87 16.92
C ASP A 159 13.09 -8.73 16.20
N CYS A 160 12.03 -8.10 15.70
CA CYS A 160 11.04 -8.78 14.88
C CYS A 160 11.67 -9.19 13.54
N ASN A 161 11.72 -10.50 13.26
CA ASN A 161 12.30 -11.05 12.02
C ASN A 161 11.42 -10.87 10.77
N PHE A 162 10.23 -10.28 10.90
CA PHE A 162 9.29 -10.07 9.81
C PHE A 162 9.35 -8.64 9.29
N SER A 163 9.19 -8.44 7.98
CA SER A 163 9.05 -7.09 7.42
C SER A 163 7.73 -6.44 7.89
N GLU A 164 7.66 -5.11 7.80
CA GLU A 164 6.49 -4.30 8.21
C GLU A 164 5.18 -4.80 7.57
N GLU A 165 5.25 -5.34 6.35
CA GLU A 165 4.10 -5.88 5.60
C GLU A 165 3.77 -7.35 5.90
N GLN A 166 4.70 -8.12 6.49
CA GLN A 166 4.53 -9.55 6.80
C GLN A 166 4.30 -9.82 8.28
N CYS A 167 4.48 -8.82 9.14
CA CYS A 167 4.19 -8.95 10.56
C CYS A 167 2.67 -8.97 10.80
N HIS A 168 2.21 -9.80 11.75
CA HIS A 168 0.79 -9.81 12.13
C HIS A 168 0.38 -8.57 12.94
N PHE A 169 1.37 -7.87 13.49
CA PHE A 169 1.21 -6.70 14.34
C PHE A 169 1.93 -5.50 13.71
N SER A 170 1.46 -4.28 14.00
CA SER A 170 2.02 -3.03 13.50
C SER A 170 3.43 -2.76 14.04
N HIS A 171 4.37 -2.43 13.14
CA HIS A 171 5.66 -1.81 13.51
C HIS A 171 5.56 -0.27 13.54
N GLY A 172 4.34 0.27 13.50
CA GLY A 172 4.06 1.69 13.26
C GLY A 172 3.90 2.00 11.77
N GLU A 173 3.09 3.01 11.46
CA GLU A 173 2.84 3.49 10.09
C GLU A 173 3.71 4.72 9.81
N LEU A 174 4.34 4.78 8.64
CA LEU A 174 5.08 5.96 8.19
C LEU A 174 4.10 6.93 7.54
N VAL A 175 3.96 8.11 8.14
CA VAL A 175 3.02 9.13 7.70
C VAL A 175 3.78 10.45 7.52
N PRO A 176 3.58 11.19 6.42
CA PRO A 176 4.17 12.51 6.25
C PRO A 176 3.65 13.47 7.34
N PHE A 177 4.55 14.27 7.92
CA PHE A 177 4.19 15.22 8.99
C PHE A 177 3.04 16.16 8.57
N SER A 178 2.99 16.56 7.29
CA SER A 178 1.94 17.41 6.72
C SER A 178 0.53 16.79 6.73
N SER A 179 0.40 15.48 6.91
CA SER A 179 -0.90 14.78 6.98
C SER A 179 -1.35 14.50 8.42
N LEU A 180 -0.58 14.91 9.42
CA LEU A 180 -0.98 14.80 10.81
C LEU A 180 -1.91 15.94 11.20
N GLU A 181 -2.96 15.59 11.93
CA GLU A 181 -3.88 16.54 12.55
C GLU A 181 -3.66 16.60 14.06
N ASP A 182 -4.17 17.66 14.69
CA ASP A 182 -4.09 17.85 16.14
C ASP A 182 -4.83 16.74 16.90
N TYR A 183 -4.32 16.40 18.08
CA TYR A 183 -4.92 15.37 18.93
C TYR A 183 -6.28 15.84 19.48
N ILE A 184 -7.32 15.05 19.21
CA ILE A 184 -8.66 15.28 19.77
C ILE A 184 -8.75 14.57 21.12
N GLU A 185 -8.78 15.36 22.18
CA GLU A 185 -9.03 14.86 23.53
C GLU A 185 -10.48 14.37 23.67
N PRO A 186 -10.71 13.16 24.19
CA PRO A 186 -12.06 12.67 24.43
C PRO A 186 -12.77 13.51 25.50
N LYS A 187 -13.91 14.09 25.15
CA LYS A 187 -14.77 14.85 26.07
C LYS A 187 -15.64 13.89 26.90
N PHE A 188 -15.20 13.58 28.12
CA PHE A 188 -15.93 12.70 29.05
C PHE A 188 -17.16 13.38 29.69
N GLU A 189 -17.29 14.69 29.58
CA GLU A 189 -18.39 15.48 30.18
C GLU A 189 -19.75 15.19 29.53
N LEU A 190 -19.77 14.72 28.29
CA LEU A 190 -20.98 14.43 27.51
C LEU A 190 -21.45 12.97 27.67
N LEU A 191 -20.85 12.23 28.60
CA LEU A 191 -21.08 10.80 28.74
C LEU A 191 -22.36 10.53 29.54
N VAL A 192 -23.40 10.07 28.84
CA VAL A 192 -24.70 9.70 29.44
C VAL A 192 -24.95 8.19 29.25
N VAL A 193 -25.75 7.61 30.14
CA VAL A 193 -26.26 6.25 29.96
C VAL A 193 -26.98 6.15 28.61
N GLY A 194 -26.53 5.24 27.76
CA GLY A 194 -27.03 5.05 26.40
C GLY A 194 -26.11 5.59 25.31
N SER A 195 -25.13 6.43 25.64
CA SER A 195 -24.16 6.95 24.66
C SER A 195 -23.29 5.83 24.06
N ALA A 196 -22.96 5.99 22.78
CA ALA A 196 -22.05 5.09 22.08
C ALA A 196 -20.60 5.43 22.43
N VAL A 197 -19.83 4.41 22.77
CA VAL A 197 -18.42 4.52 23.15
C VAL A 197 -17.60 3.44 22.48
N LEU A 198 -16.30 3.67 22.32
CA LEU A 198 -15.33 2.61 22.07
C LEU A 198 -14.81 2.12 23.42
N ALA A 199 -14.82 0.81 23.64
CA ALA A 199 -14.30 0.20 24.85
C ALA A 199 -13.28 -0.88 24.52
N LYS A 200 -12.19 -0.93 25.30
CA LYS A 200 -11.11 -1.90 25.13
C LYS A 200 -11.50 -3.26 25.72
N GLN A 201 -11.42 -4.31 24.92
CA GLN A 201 -11.64 -5.69 25.36
C GLN A 201 -10.34 -6.37 25.79
N SER A 202 -10.45 -7.59 26.34
CA SER A 202 -9.32 -8.44 26.78
C SER A 202 -8.29 -8.75 25.69
N ASN A 203 -8.68 -8.63 24.41
CA ASN A 203 -7.80 -8.80 23.25
C ASN A 203 -7.04 -7.52 22.85
N ASN A 204 -7.05 -6.48 23.69
CA ASN A 204 -6.46 -5.15 23.45
C ASN A 204 -7.05 -4.38 22.25
N LEU A 205 -8.17 -4.84 21.67
CA LEU A 205 -8.87 -4.15 20.60
C LEU A 205 -10.02 -3.30 21.16
N TRP A 206 -10.27 -2.18 20.48
CA TRP A 206 -11.34 -1.26 20.82
C TRP A 206 -12.59 -1.57 19.99
N TYR A 207 -13.70 -1.84 20.67
CA TYR A 207 -14.98 -2.15 20.04
C TYR A 207 -16.05 -1.14 20.40
N ARG A 208 -16.97 -0.93 19.47
CA ARG A 208 -18.16 -0.10 19.70
C ARG A 208 -19.05 -0.78 20.74
N ALA A 209 -19.42 -0.02 21.76
CA ALA A 209 -20.26 -0.41 22.86
C ALA A 209 -21.22 0.72 23.24
N LYS A 210 -22.28 0.39 23.97
CA LYS A 210 -23.22 1.36 24.57
C LYS A 210 -23.11 1.29 26.08
N ILE A 211 -23.07 2.44 26.72
CA ILE A 211 -23.04 2.51 28.19
C ILE A 211 -24.43 2.17 28.73
N LYS A 212 -24.51 1.27 29.70
CA LYS A 212 -25.76 0.94 30.41
C LYS A 212 -25.78 1.46 31.84
N HIS A 213 -24.65 1.39 32.53
CA HIS A 213 -24.54 1.90 33.89
C HIS A 213 -23.20 2.60 34.05
N ILE A 214 -23.23 3.78 34.69
CA ILE A 214 -22.05 4.57 35.02
C ILE A 214 -21.90 4.52 36.53
N SER A 215 -20.87 3.84 37.01
CA SER A 215 -20.43 3.89 38.41
C SER A 215 -19.32 4.94 38.56
N LYS A 216 -18.88 5.24 39.80
CA LYS A 216 -17.88 6.31 40.05
C LYS A 216 -16.53 6.08 39.35
N ASP A 217 -16.07 4.83 39.28
CA ASP A 217 -14.75 4.47 38.69
C ASP A 217 -14.84 3.43 37.54
N THR A 218 -16.02 2.86 37.30
CA THR A 218 -16.24 1.83 36.29
C THR A 218 -17.54 2.05 35.54
N CYS A 219 -17.57 1.68 34.26
CA CYS A 219 -18.77 1.69 33.44
C CYS A 219 -19.11 0.28 33.00
N THR A 220 -20.39 -0.06 33.09
CA THR A 220 -20.91 -1.30 32.53
C THR A 220 -21.36 -1.02 31.10
N VAL A 221 -20.66 -1.61 30.13
CA VAL A 221 -20.94 -1.41 28.70
C VAL A 221 -21.51 -2.69 28.08
N LYS A 222 -22.34 -2.50 27.06
CA LYS A 222 -22.85 -3.57 26.19
C LYS A 222 -22.21 -3.43 24.81
N PHE A 223 -21.44 -4.44 24.40
CA PHE A 223 -20.82 -4.46 23.07
C PHE A 223 -21.85 -4.69 21.97
N ASP A 224 -21.64 -4.06 20.81
CA ASP A 224 -22.51 -4.21 19.64
C ASP A 224 -22.20 -5.50 18.85
N SER A 225 -20.99 -6.04 19.01
CA SER A 225 -20.54 -7.22 18.27
C SER A 225 -21.10 -8.51 18.88
N LYS A 226 -21.90 -9.24 18.09
CA LYS A 226 -22.60 -10.49 18.47
C LYS A 226 -21.69 -11.70 18.78
N ASN A 227 -20.39 -11.50 18.98
CA ASN A 227 -19.40 -12.59 19.03
C ASN A 227 -18.60 -12.66 20.33
N CYS A 228 -19.05 -12.05 21.42
CA CYS A 228 -18.50 -12.29 22.75
C CYS A 228 -19.43 -13.21 23.54
N ASP A 229 -18.87 -14.33 24.01
CA ASP A 229 -19.54 -15.36 24.80
C ASP A 229 -20.38 -14.78 25.95
N ASN A 230 -21.71 -14.97 25.89
CA ASN A 230 -22.67 -15.07 27.03
C ASN A 230 -22.52 -14.11 28.24
N LYS A 231 -21.84 -12.98 28.11
CA LYS A 231 -21.83 -11.89 29.08
C LYS A 231 -22.37 -10.66 28.37
N ASP A 232 -23.66 -10.41 28.56
CA ASP A 232 -24.34 -9.24 27.99
C ASP A 232 -23.76 -7.89 28.47
N TYR A 233 -22.94 -7.92 29.53
CA TYR A 233 -22.41 -6.74 30.22
C TYR A 233 -20.99 -7.01 30.71
N GLU A 234 -20.05 -6.12 30.37
CA GLU A 234 -18.69 -6.08 30.94
C GLU A 234 -18.48 -4.78 31.69
N GLU A 235 -17.83 -4.87 32.86
CA GLU A 235 -17.40 -3.73 33.65
C GLU A 235 -16.00 -3.31 33.20
N ILE A 236 -15.89 -2.07 32.72
CA ILE A 236 -14.67 -1.51 32.14
C ILE A 236 -14.32 -0.21 32.87
N VAL A 237 -13.04 -0.02 33.16
CA VAL A 237 -12.51 1.20 33.79
C VAL A 237 -12.57 2.37 32.79
N PHE A 238 -12.83 3.60 33.27
CA PHE A 238 -12.94 4.79 32.40
C PHE A 238 -11.73 5.02 31.49
N GLU A 239 -10.51 4.66 31.93
CA GLU A 239 -9.28 4.76 31.12
C GLU A 239 -9.35 3.96 29.81
N ASN A 240 -10.19 2.91 29.80
CA ASN A 240 -10.37 1.99 28.67
C ASN A 240 -11.65 2.28 27.89
N ILE A 241 -12.20 3.50 28.02
CA ILE A 241 -13.42 3.96 27.37
C ILE A 241 -13.12 5.26 26.62
N LEU A 242 -13.51 5.32 25.36
CA LEU A 242 -13.39 6.48 24.51
C LEU A 242 -14.79 6.89 24.03
N PRO A 243 -15.32 8.05 24.46
CA PRO A 243 -16.56 8.59 23.93
C PRO A 243 -16.47 8.77 22.41
N LEU A 244 -17.42 8.19 21.67
CA LEU A 244 -17.62 8.55 20.28
C LEU A 244 -18.51 9.79 20.31
N VAL A 245 -17.91 10.98 20.18
CA VAL A 245 -18.71 12.19 19.97
C VAL A 245 -19.56 11.94 18.72
N ASN A 246 -20.88 11.97 18.87
CA ASN A 246 -21.78 12.00 17.73
C ASN A 246 -21.44 13.28 16.97
N SER A 247 -20.70 13.15 15.88
CA SER A 247 -20.33 14.22 14.97
C SER A 247 -21.56 14.62 14.14
N GLU A 248 -22.52 15.27 14.77
CA GLU A 248 -23.48 16.14 14.08
C GLU A 248 -23.01 17.61 14.08
N ASP A 249 -21.93 17.96 14.82
CA ASP A 249 -21.52 19.36 15.05
C ASP A 249 -20.09 19.73 14.56
N TYR A 250 -19.48 18.94 13.68
CA TYR A 250 -18.28 19.37 12.92
C TYR A 250 -18.55 19.25 11.42
N SER A 251 -19.55 19.99 10.98
CA SER A 251 -19.70 20.41 9.60
C SER A 251 -18.74 21.58 9.38
N GLY A 252 -17.50 21.25 8.99
CA GLY A 252 -16.61 22.20 8.35
C GLY A 252 -17.25 22.62 7.03
N ASP A 253 -17.76 23.84 7.04
CA ASP A 253 -18.10 24.67 5.90
C ASP A 253 -16.98 24.63 4.84
N ASP A 254 -17.29 24.00 3.71
CA ASP A 254 -16.67 24.32 2.42
C ASP A 254 -17.84 24.61 1.47
N SER A 255 -18.30 25.86 1.55
CA SER A 255 -19.05 26.53 0.50
C SER A 255 -18.26 26.49 -0.81
N ASP A 256 -18.76 25.75 -1.79
CA ASP A 256 -19.18 26.35 -3.06
C ASP A 256 -19.72 25.28 -4.01
N ASN A 257 -21.03 25.33 -4.29
CA ASN A 257 -21.60 25.24 -5.64
C ASN A 257 -23.10 25.54 -5.58
N SER A 258 -23.40 26.84 -5.75
CA SER A 258 -24.51 27.42 -6.50
C SER A 258 -25.89 26.72 -6.49
N ASP A 259 -26.85 27.43 -5.91
CA ASP A 259 -28.19 27.70 -6.44
C ASP A 259 -28.89 26.59 -7.24
N ILE A 260 -29.87 25.94 -6.61
CA ILE A 260 -31.21 25.73 -7.20
C ILE A 260 -32.20 25.79 -6.03
N GLU A 261 -32.70 27.01 -5.82
CA GLU A 261 -34.03 27.25 -5.22
C GLU A 261 -35.05 26.52 -6.10
N GLY A 262 -35.70 25.52 -5.50
CA GLY A 262 -36.82 24.80 -6.08
C GLY A 262 -37.91 24.70 -5.04
N ASP A 263 -38.75 25.74 -4.98
CA ASP A 263 -40.04 25.76 -4.28
C ASP A 263 -40.78 24.42 -4.44
N ILE A 264 -40.98 23.71 -3.33
CA ILE A 264 -42.03 22.69 -3.21
C ILE A 264 -42.89 23.10 -2.02
N PRO A 265 -44.19 23.38 -2.22
CA PRO A 265 -45.04 23.87 -1.14
C PRO A 265 -45.28 22.74 -0.12
N ASP A 266 -45.06 23.08 1.15
CA ASP A 266 -45.49 22.33 2.31
C ASP A 266 -47.01 22.17 2.31
N SER A 267 -47.51 21.01 1.90
CA SER A 267 -48.78 20.49 2.40
C SER A 267 -48.92 19.00 2.09
N ASP A 268 -49.12 18.21 3.15
CA ASP A 268 -49.80 16.91 3.14
C ASP A 268 -49.01 15.63 2.79
N ASN A 269 -47.88 15.34 3.46
CA ASN A 269 -47.14 14.10 3.16
C ASN A 269 -46.45 13.32 4.31
N SER A 270 -47.09 13.25 5.49
CA SER A 270 -46.57 12.39 6.58
C SER A 270 -46.49 10.90 6.21
N GLN A 271 -47.26 10.42 5.23
CA GLN A 271 -47.31 9.01 4.85
C GLN A 271 -46.13 8.63 3.95
N LEU A 272 -45.80 9.43 2.92
CA LEU A 272 -44.67 9.14 2.03
C LEU A 272 -43.32 9.37 2.71
N ALA A 273 -43.24 10.27 3.70
CA ALA A 273 -42.05 10.43 4.52
C ALA A 273 -41.75 9.15 5.33
N LYS A 274 -42.78 8.54 5.94
CA LYS A 274 -42.66 7.28 6.68
C LYS A 274 -42.33 6.10 5.77
N GLU A 275 -42.98 5.99 4.61
CA GLU A 275 -42.66 4.96 3.60
C GLU A 275 -41.18 5.08 3.15
N ARG A 276 -40.65 6.29 3.02
CA ARG A 276 -39.24 6.53 2.66
C ARG A 276 -38.28 6.17 3.82
N GLU A 277 -38.63 6.50 5.05
CA GLU A 277 -37.87 6.11 6.25
C GLU A 277 -37.79 4.58 6.41
N ASP A 278 -38.88 3.87 6.14
CA ASP A 278 -38.92 2.40 6.19
C ASP A 278 -37.99 1.76 5.14
N ILE A 279 -37.88 2.34 3.94
CA ILE A 279 -36.97 1.87 2.89
C ILE A 279 -35.50 2.16 3.24
N ILE A 280 -35.22 3.32 3.86
CA ILE A 280 -33.88 3.65 4.37
C ILE A 280 -33.48 2.67 5.48
N ASN A 281 -34.38 2.37 6.41
CA ASN A 281 -34.15 1.38 7.46
C ASN A 281 -33.92 -0.04 6.90
N MET A 282 -34.61 -0.41 5.82
CA MET A 282 -34.37 -1.68 5.12
C MET A 282 -33.02 -1.72 4.40
N SER A 283 -32.62 -0.62 3.77
CA SER A 283 -31.29 -0.46 3.15
C SER A 283 -30.18 -0.63 4.17
N LEU A 284 -30.31 -0.05 5.37
CA LEU A 284 -29.35 -0.18 6.47
C LEU A 284 -29.21 -1.62 7.01
N MET A 285 -30.25 -2.45 6.85
CA MET A 285 -30.25 -3.85 7.30
C MET A 285 -29.72 -4.82 6.23
N ASN A 286 -29.58 -4.38 4.97
CA ASN A 286 -29.08 -5.20 3.88
C ASN A 286 -27.57 -4.98 3.71
N THR A 287 -26.76 -6.00 3.99
CA THR A 287 -25.32 -5.94 3.71
C THR A 287 -25.10 -5.92 2.20
N PRO A 288 -24.41 -4.91 1.63
CA PRO A 288 -24.10 -4.91 0.21
C PRO A 288 -23.23 -6.12 -0.14
N ASP A 289 -23.52 -6.75 -1.28
CA ASP A 289 -22.73 -7.88 -1.79
C ASP A 289 -21.28 -7.44 -2.08
N THR A 290 -20.35 -8.38 -2.12
CA THR A 290 -18.89 -8.16 -2.28
C THR A 290 -18.47 -7.39 -3.53
N GLN A 291 -19.38 -7.15 -4.48
CA GLN A 291 -19.17 -6.28 -5.64
C GLN A 291 -19.86 -4.94 -5.43
N ALA A 292 -19.06 -3.86 -5.33
CA ALA A 292 -19.56 -2.51 -5.30
C ALA A 292 -20.41 -2.20 -6.55
N LEU A 293 -21.72 -2.05 -6.35
CA LEU A 293 -22.62 -1.53 -7.37
C LEU A 293 -22.14 -0.11 -7.73
N GLY A 294 -21.72 0.09 -8.99
CA GLY A 294 -21.10 1.34 -9.44
C GLY A 294 -19.65 1.23 -9.94
N GLN A 295 -19.00 0.05 -9.93
CA GLN A 295 -17.66 -0.11 -10.52
C GLN A 295 -17.56 0.32 -11.99
N TRP A 296 -18.67 0.25 -12.75
CA TRP A 296 -18.72 0.72 -14.14
C TRP A 296 -18.58 2.25 -14.27
N GLU A 297 -18.79 3.00 -13.18
CA GLU A 297 -18.65 4.45 -13.14
C GLU A 297 -17.26 4.91 -12.69
N LYS A 298 -16.31 3.99 -12.48
CA LYS A 298 -14.92 4.36 -12.15
C LYS A 298 -14.30 5.32 -13.17
N TYR A 299 -14.75 5.26 -14.42
CA TYR A 299 -14.27 6.11 -15.51
C TYR A 299 -15.32 7.12 -16.01
N THR A 300 -16.45 7.29 -15.31
CA THR A 300 -17.51 8.25 -15.68
C THR A 300 -17.89 9.13 -14.48
N LYS A 301 -18.45 10.32 -14.72
CA LYS A 301 -18.80 11.29 -13.65
C LYS A 301 -20.05 10.91 -12.84
N GLY A 302 -20.34 9.62 -12.67
CA GLY A 302 -21.50 9.16 -11.89
C GLY A 302 -22.86 9.48 -12.51
N ILE A 303 -22.97 9.49 -13.84
CA ILE A 303 -24.22 9.87 -14.52
C ILE A 303 -25.33 8.84 -14.28
N GLY A 304 -24.98 7.54 -14.22
CA GLY A 304 -25.93 6.46 -13.98
C GLY A 304 -26.39 6.42 -12.53
N SER A 305 -25.49 6.59 -11.57
CA SER A 305 -25.85 6.72 -10.14
C SER A 305 -26.77 7.91 -9.89
N LYS A 306 -26.43 9.10 -10.42
CA LYS A 306 -27.30 10.29 -10.33
C LYS A 306 -28.67 10.07 -10.98
N LEU A 307 -28.74 9.35 -12.10
CA LEU A 307 -30.02 9.03 -12.72
C LEU A 307 -30.84 8.05 -11.87
N MET A 308 -30.20 7.02 -11.30
CA MET A 308 -30.88 6.06 -10.41
C MET A 308 -31.42 6.76 -9.16
N GLU A 309 -30.65 7.65 -8.56
CA GLU A 309 -31.07 8.47 -7.42
C GLU A 309 -32.28 9.37 -7.77
N LYS A 310 -32.24 10.04 -8.94
CA LYS A 310 -33.38 10.81 -9.45
C LYS A 310 -34.63 9.97 -9.69
N MET A 311 -34.48 8.67 -9.94
CA MET A 311 -35.57 7.71 -10.13
C MET A 311 -35.99 7.01 -8.82
N GLY A 312 -35.45 7.44 -7.67
CA GLY A 312 -35.83 6.93 -6.35
C GLY A 312 -35.07 5.69 -5.89
N TYR A 313 -33.92 5.38 -6.49
CA TYR A 313 -33.05 4.29 -6.02
C TYR A 313 -32.34 4.70 -4.72
N ILE A 314 -32.49 3.88 -3.69
CA ILE A 314 -31.75 3.98 -2.43
C ILE A 314 -30.69 2.87 -2.42
N VAL A 315 -29.43 3.21 -2.16
CA VAL A 315 -28.31 2.26 -2.14
C VAL A 315 -28.63 1.12 -1.17
N GLY A 316 -28.58 -0.14 -1.63
CA GLY A 316 -28.90 -1.31 -0.79
C GLY A 316 -30.39 -1.74 -0.78
N ALA A 317 -31.29 -0.91 -1.32
CA ALA A 317 -32.68 -1.26 -1.59
C ALA A 317 -32.90 -1.60 -3.07
N GLY A 318 -34.01 -2.27 -3.38
CA GLY A 318 -34.44 -2.52 -4.74
C GLY A 318 -35.14 -1.30 -5.34
N LEU A 319 -35.15 -1.17 -6.67
CA LEU A 319 -35.91 -0.12 -7.34
C LEU A 319 -37.43 -0.39 -7.23
N GLY A 320 -38.22 0.59 -6.78
CA GLY A 320 -39.68 0.49 -6.68
C GLY A 320 -40.25 1.30 -5.51
N LYS A 321 -41.57 1.53 -5.49
CA LYS A 321 -42.25 2.34 -4.46
C LYS A 321 -41.94 1.84 -3.04
N ASP A 322 -41.89 0.52 -2.86
CA ASP A 322 -41.67 -0.11 -1.54
C ASP A 322 -40.25 -0.68 -1.37
N GLY A 323 -39.29 -0.31 -2.23
CA GLY A 323 -37.94 -0.86 -2.21
C GLY A 323 -37.83 -2.36 -2.56
N SER A 324 -38.91 -2.97 -3.07
CA SER A 324 -39.06 -4.42 -3.33
C SER A 324 -38.40 -4.91 -4.62
N GLY A 325 -37.73 -4.03 -5.36
CA GLY A 325 -37.06 -4.39 -6.60
C GLY A 325 -35.86 -5.32 -6.43
N ILE A 326 -35.28 -5.72 -7.56
CA ILE A 326 -34.09 -6.58 -7.56
C ILE A 326 -32.89 -5.77 -7.06
N VAL A 327 -32.35 -6.16 -5.89
CA VAL A 327 -31.17 -5.53 -5.27
C VAL A 327 -29.87 -5.92 -5.99
N LYS A 328 -29.81 -7.16 -6.52
CA LYS A 328 -28.60 -7.69 -7.16
C LYS A 328 -28.59 -7.40 -8.66
N PRO A 329 -27.46 -6.94 -9.24
CA PRO A 329 -27.33 -6.79 -10.68
C PRO A 329 -27.69 -8.08 -11.42
N VAL A 330 -28.48 -7.96 -12.49
CA VAL A 330 -28.86 -9.11 -13.31
C VAL A 330 -27.64 -9.60 -14.09
N THR A 331 -27.19 -10.82 -13.81
CA THR A 331 -26.03 -11.42 -14.49
C THR A 331 -26.39 -11.79 -15.93
N ALA A 332 -25.59 -11.34 -16.89
CA ALA A 332 -25.76 -11.73 -18.29
C ALA A 332 -25.39 -13.21 -18.53
N LEU A 333 -26.31 -13.96 -19.16
CA LEU A 333 -26.12 -15.36 -19.55
C LEU A 333 -25.90 -15.45 -21.06
N ILE A 334 -24.76 -16.01 -21.49
CA ILE A 334 -24.46 -16.25 -22.90
C ILE A 334 -24.84 -17.69 -23.27
N LEU A 335 -26.00 -17.82 -23.92
CA LEU A 335 -26.49 -19.09 -24.43
C LEU A 335 -25.75 -19.52 -25.72
N PRO A 336 -25.63 -20.83 -25.98
CA PRO A 336 -25.10 -21.34 -27.24
C PRO A 336 -26.00 -20.93 -28.41
N GLN A 337 -25.39 -20.43 -29.49
CA GLN A 337 -26.11 -20.02 -30.70
C GLN A 337 -26.76 -21.25 -31.38
N GLY A 338 -27.96 -21.07 -31.92
CA GLY A 338 -28.67 -22.10 -32.69
C GLY A 338 -29.30 -23.22 -31.87
N LYS A 339 -29.49 -23.04 -30.55
CA LYS A 339 -30.12 -24.02 -29.66
C LYS A 339 -31.36 -23.46 -28.98
N SER A 340 -32.33 -24.32 -28.68
CA SER A 340 -33.55 -23.93 -27.96
C SER A 340 -33.26 -23.64 -26.47
N LEU A 341 -34.14 -22.86 -25.84
CA LEU A 341 -34.05 -22.56 -24.41
C LEU A 341 -34.17 -23.85 -23.58
N ASP A 342 -35.05 -24.76 -23.97
CA ASP A 342 -35.23 -26.07 -23.31
C ASP A 342 -33.94 -26.90 -23.32
N PHE A 343 -33.19 -26.88 -24.43
CA PHE A 343 -31.89 -27.54 -24.50
C PHE A 343 -30.87 -26.91 -23.54
N CYS A 344 -30.91 -25.59 -23.38
CA CYS A 344 -30.03 -24.88 -22.46
C CYS A 344 -30.41 -25.10 -21.00
N MET A 345 -31.71 -25.21 -20.71
CA MET A 345 -32.25 -25.54 -19.39
C MET A 345 -31.83 -26.95 -18.97
N ASN A 346 -32.04 -27.94 -19.86
CA ASN A 346 -31.64 -29.32 -19.62
C ASN A 346 -30.12 -29.46 -19.45
N LEU A 347 -29.31 -28.75 -20.23
CA LEU A 347 -27.86 -28.71 -20.01
C LEU A 347 -27.47 -28.12 -18.64
N LYS A 348 -28.19 -27.10 -18.17
CA LYS A 348 -27.96 -26.50 -16.85
C LYS A 348 -28.28 -27.49 -15.73
N GLU A 349 -29.38 -28.23 -15.87
CA GLU A 349 -29.81 -29.28 -14.94
C GLU A 349 -28.83 -30.46 -14.91
N GLN A 350 -28.42 -30.97 -16.08
CA GLN A 350 -27.46 -32.09 -16.20
C GLN A 350 -26.10 -31.78 -15.56
N CYS A 351 -25.63 -30.54 -15.69
CA CYS A 351 -24.34 -30.14 -15.18
C CYS A 351 -24.39 -29.57 -13.75
N ASN A 352 -25.58 -29.45 -13.14
CA ASN A 352 -25.85 -28.95 -11.78
C ASN A 352 -24.98 -27.75 -11.35
N ASN A 353 -24.71 -26.84 -12.29
CA ASN A 353 -23.83 -25.70 -12.08
C ASN A 353 -24.56 -24.41 -12.52
N PRO A 354 -24.90 -23.50 -11.59
CA PRO A 354 -25.70 -22.32 -11.90
C PRO A 354 -24.98 -21.32 -12.83
N ASN A 355 -23.64 -21.38 -12.87
CA ASN A 355 -22.77 -20.42 -13.56
C ASN A 355 -22.19 -20.92 -14.90
N LEU A 356 -22.78 -21.95 -15.52
CA LEU A 356 -22.25 -22.53 -16.77
C LEU A 356 -22.27 -21.54 -17.94
N PHE A 357 -23.32 -20.72 -18.02
CA PHE A 357 -23.52 -19.74 -19.10
C PHE A 357 -23.14 -18.31 -18.70
N SER A 358 -22.44 -18.12 -17.58
CA SER A 358 -22.03 -16.77 -17.16
C SER A 358 -21.14 -16.10 -18.22
N ALA A 359 -21.52 -14.88 -18.61
CA ALA A 359 -20.77 -14.07 -19.58
C ALA A 359 -19.32 -13.86 -19.15
N GLU A 360 -19.09 -13.63 -17.85
CA GLU A 360 -17.77 -13.39 -17.27
C GLU A 360 -16.81 -14.56 -17.52
N ARG A 361 -17.30 -15.80 -17.34
CA ARG A 361 -16.49 -17.01 -17.55
C ARG A 361 -16.08 -17.16 -19.02
N LYS A 362 -16.98 -16.82 -19.95
CA LYS A 362 -16.69 -16.87 -21.39
C LYS A 362 -15.69 -15.80 -21.79
N VAL A 363 -15.83 -14.58 -21.28
CA VAL A 363 -14.87 -13.47 -21.50
C VAL A 363 -13.49 -13.83 -20.95
N LYS A 364 -13.41 -14.34 -19.72
CA LYS A 364 -12.15 -14.78 -19.10
C LYS A 364 -11.49 -15.93 -19.86
N ALA A 365 -12.28 -16.86 -20.38
CA ALA A 365 -11.79 -17.94 -21.23
C ALA A 365 -11.25 -17.43 -22.58
N LEU A 366 -11.89 -16.43 -23.17
CA LEU A 366 -11.40 -15.76 -24.39
C LEU A 366 -10.12 -14.97 -24.12
N GLN A 367 -10.06 -14.21 -23.03
CA GLN A 367 -8.86 -13.46 -22.64
C GLN A 367 -7.66 -14.39 -22.44
N ARG A 368 -7.83 -15.51 -21.73
CA ARG A 368 -6.80 -16.55 -21.59
C ARG A 368 -6.35 -17.15 -22.92
N LYS A 369 -7.26 -17.29 -23.90
CA LYS A 369 -6.89 -17.76 -25.25
C LYS A 369 -6.07 -16.71 -26.01
N VAL A 370 -6.43 -15.43 -25.90
CA VAL A 370 -5.70 -14.32 -26.51
C VAL A 370 -4.30 -14.20 -25.90
N GLU A 371 -4.20 -14.22 -24.58
CA GLU A 371 -2.92 -14.16 -23.85
C GLU A 371 -1.99 -15.32 -24.24
N ARG A 372 -2.52 -16.55 -24.30
CA ARG A 372 -1.76 -17.72 -24.78
C ARG A 372 -1.28 -17.55 -26.21
N ARG A 373 -2.07 -16.93 -27.08
CA ARG A 373 -1.67 -16.63 -28.46
C ARG A 373 -0.56 -15.59 -28.48
N GLN A 374 -0.69 -14.51 -27.71
CA GLN A 374 0.31 -13.45 -27.61
C GLN A 374 1.66 -13.99 -27.11
N LYS A 375 1.65 -14.78 -26.03
CA LYS A 375 2.86 -15.42 -25.49
C LYS A 375 3.55 -16.32 -26.51
N ARG A 376 2.79 -17.06 -27.33
CA ARG A 376 3.34 -17.88 -28.42
C ARG A 376 3.98 -17.04 -29.52
N LEU A 377 3.39 -15.89 -29.88
CA LEU A 377 3.98 -14.98 -30.86
C LEU A 377 5.27 -14.35 -30.32
N GLU A 378 5.29 -13.91 -29.06
CA GLU A 378 6.48 -13.35 -28.42
C GLU A 378 7.62 -14.38 -28.35
N GLU A 379 7.32 -15.63 -28.02
CA GLU A 379 8.33 -16.70 -28.00
C GLU A 379 8.88 -16.98 -29.40
N GLN A 380 8.03 -16.96 -30.44
CA GLN A 380 8.50 -17.09 -31.83
C GLN A 380 9.35 -15.90 -32.26
N GLN A 381 8.99 -14.67 -31.89
CA GLN A 381 9.80 -13.49 -32.18
C GLN A 381 11.15 -13.54 -31.47
N LYS A 382 11.20 -13.98 -30.21
CA LYS A 382 12.46 -14.20 -29.48
C LYS A 382 13.32 -15.26 -30.17
N LYS A 383 12.73 -16.37 -30.63
CA LYS A 383 13.44 -17.42 -31.40
C LYS A 383 13.95 -16.93 -32.75
N ARG A 384 13.22 -16.05 -33.45
CA ARG A 384 13.66 -15.44 -34.71
C ARG A 384 14.81 -14.47 -34.46
N LYS A 385 14.69 -13.58 -33.47
CA LYS A 385 15.76 -12.68 -33.06
C LYS A 385 17.01 -13.41 -32.59
N SER A 386 16.89 -14.54 -31.87
CA SER A 386 18.06 -15.34 -31.48
C SER A 386 18.70 -16.06 -32.67
N LYS A 387 17.91 -16.46 -33.68
CA LYS A 387 18.43 -17.05 -34.92
C LYS A 387 19.09 -16.00 -35.81
N GLU A 388 18.55 -14.79 -35.87
CA GLU A 388 19.15 -13.64 -36.56
C GLU A 388 20.43 -13.16 -35.86
N LYS A 389 20.54 -13.35 -34.54
CA LYS A 389 21.75 -13.09 -33.75
C LYS A 389 22.77 -14.24 -33.73
N MET A 390 22.57 -15.33 -34.48
CA MET A 390 23.66 -16.29 -34.69
C MET A 390 24.72 -15.62 -35.56
N ASP A 391 25.71 -15.06 -34.90
CA ASP A 391 26.79 -14.30 -35.52
C ASP A 391 27.73 -15.25 -36.27
N VAL A 392 28.38 -14.77 -37.33
CA VAL A 392 29.34 -15.54 -38.14
C VAL A 392 30.43 -16.18 -37.26
N CYS A 393 30.77 -15.53 -36.14
CA CYS A 393 31.69 -16.05 -35.13
C CYS A 393 31.17 -17.29 -34.40
N GLU A 394 29.87 -17.42 -34.13
CA GLU A 394 29.29 -18.61 -33.49
C GLU A 394 29.20 -19.80 -34.47
N PHE A 395 28.97 -19.52 -35.76
CA PHE A 395 29.09 -20.51 -36.83
C PHE A 395 30.54 -20.99 -37.04
N ILE A 396 31.51 -20.08 -36.99
CA ILE A 396 32.95 -20.42 -37.03
C ILE A 396 33.35 -21.23 -35.79
N ASN A 397 32.85 -20.86 -34.61
CA ASN A 397 33.06 -21.63 -33.38
C ASN A 397 32.44 -23.03 -33.44
N PHE A 398 31.31 -23.21 -34.14
CA PHE A 398 30.68 -24.51 -34.36
C PHE A 398 31.42 -25.36 -35.41
N THR A 399 31.96 -24.73 -36.44
CA THR A 399 32.63 -25.40 -37.57
C THR A 399 34.09 -25.74 -37.28
N LEU A 400 34.81 -24.90 -36.52
CA LEU A 400 36.19 -25.17 -36.08
C LEU A 400 36.28 -26.11 -34.87
N ARG A 401 35.23 -26.20 -34.04
CA ARG A 401 35.13 -27.16 -32.93
C ARG A 401 34.32 -28.40 -33.34
N GLY A 402 34.77 -29.05 -34.42
CA GLY A 402 34.16 -30.26 -34.98
C GLY A 402 33.61 -31.21 -33.92
N SER A 403 32.37 -31.68 -34.16
CA SER A 403 31.62 -32.67 -33.39
C SER A 403 32.16 -32.98 -31.98
N LYS A 404 31.93 -32.09 -31.01
CA LYS A 404 32.05 -32.50 -29.61
C LYS A 404 31.06 -33.63 -29.34
N SER A 405 31.59 -34.79 -28.99
CA SER A 405 30.84 -35.94 -28.50
C SER A 405 29.89 -35.53 -27.38
N LYS A 406 28.76 -36.24 -27.26
CA LYS A 406 27.75 -36.03 -26.21
C LYS A 406 28.35 -36.00 -24.78
N SER A 407 29.56 -36.53 -24.59
CA SER A 407 30.35 -36.51 -23.34
C SER A 407 30.67 -35.11 -22.83
N ASP A 408 31.13 -34.19 -23.68
CA ASP A 408 31.63 -32.87 -23.24
C ASP A 408 30.50 -31.94 -22.77
N LYS A 409 29.29 -32.15 -23.29
CA LYS A 409 28.09 -31.42 -22.87
C LYS A 409 27.58 -31.90 -21.50
N GLU A 410 27.82 -33.17 -21.14
CA GLU A 410 27.44 -33.72 -19.83
C GLU A 410 28.37 -33.20 -18.74
N GLU A 411 29.68 -33.14 -18.99
CA GLU A 411 30.67 -32.61 -18.04
C GLU A 411 30.48 -31.11 -17.76
N GLN A 412 30.23 -30.31 -18.80
CA GLN A 412 29.96 -28.87 -18.62
C GLN A 412 28.66 -28.62 -17.84
N ASN A 413 27.63 -29.43 -18.05
CA ASN A 413 26.35 -29.30 -17.35
C ASN A 413 26.46 -29.78 -15.89
N GLU A 414 27.27 -30.81 -15.62
CA GLU A 414 27.57 -31.27 -14.27
C GLU A 414 28.42 -30.25 -13.48
N GLN A 415 29.39 -29.61 -14.14
CA GLN A 415 30.18 -28.52 -13.54
C GLN A 415 29.31 -27.30 -13.19
N GLN A 416 28.43 -26.86 -14.11
CA GLN A 416 27.46 -25.80 -13.82
C GLN A 416 26.49 -26.17 -12.70
N LEU A 417 26.07 -27.44 -12.61
CA LEU A 417 25.23 -27.91 -11.52
C LEU A 417 25.98 -27.86 -10.18
N LYS A 418 27.25 -28.28 -10.15
CA LYS A 418 28.11 -28.22 -8.96
C LYS A 418 28.32 -26.77 -8.47
N GLU A 419 28.49 -25.81 -9.38
CA GLU A 419 28.59 -24.39 -9.02
C GLU A 419 27.29 -23.87 -8.40
N LYS A 420 26.13 -24.19 -8.99
CA LYS A 420 24.82 -23.82 -8.45
C LYS A 420 24.53 -24.46 -7.09
N LEU A 421 24.99 -25.70 -6.88
CA LEU A 421 24.85 -26.38 -5.60
C LEU A 421 25.77 -25.78 -4.53
N LYS A 422 26.93 -25.24 -4.90
CA LYS A 422 27.81 -24.54 -3.96
C LYS A 422 27.21 -23.20 -3.49
N SER A 423 26.48 -22.48 -4.32
CA SER A 423 25.90 -21.17 -3.97
C SER A 423 24.57 -21.22 -3.22
N GLY A 424 23.83 -22.33 -3.26
CA GLY A 424 22.51 -22.45 -2.62
C GLY A 424 22.55 -22.52 -1.09
N THR A 425 21.46 -22.16 -0.41
CA THR A 425 21.35 -22.25 1.06
C THR A 425 21.18 -23.70 1.55
N ASP A 426 21.47 -24.01 2.82
CA ASP A 426 21.31 -25.38 3.36
C ASP A 426 19.86 -25.88 3.28
N LYS A 427 18.88 -24.98 3.43
CA LYS A 427 17.46 -25.30 3.28
C LYS A 427 17.13 -25.64 1.82
N GLU A 428 17.64 -24.85 0.87
CA GLU A 428 17.46 -25.12 -0.56
C GLU A 428 18.08 -26.45 -0.98
N LEU A 429 19.27 -26.81 -0.48
CA LEU A 429 19.90 -28.10 -0.77
C LEU A 429 19.07 -29.28 -0.25
N ASN A 430 18.50 -29.16 0.96
CA ASN A 430 17.63 -30.19 1.53
C ASN A 430 16.32 -30.34 0.73
N VAL A 431 15.71 -29.23 0.31
CA VAL A 431 14.50 -29.23 -0.54
C VAL A 431 14.80 -29.81 -1.93
N ALA A 432 15.91 -29.41 -2.55
CA ALA A 432 16.38 -29.97 -3.81
C ALA A 432 16.63 -31.48 -3.71
N CYS A 433 17.26 -31.94 -2.63
CA CYS A 433 17.45 -33.37 -2.39
C CYS A 433 16.12 -34.12 -2.30
N PHE A 434 15.15 -33.59 -1.52
CA PHE A 434 13.84 -34.21 -1.36
C PHE A 434 13.05 -34.28 -2.67
N THR A 435 13.01 -33.20 -3.44
CA THR A 435 12.31 -33.15 -4.74
C THR A 435 12.91 -34.13 -5.75
N ILE A 436 14.24 -34.24 -5.83
CA ILE A 436 14.90 -35.19 -6.71
C ILE A 436 14.60 -36.63 -6.24
N GLU A 437 14.61 -36.92 -4.94
CA GLU A 437 14.26 -38.24 -4.39
C GLU A 437 12.79 -38.62 -4.68
N GLU A 438 11.86 -37.68 -4.61
CA GLU A 438 10.46 -37.90 -5.00
C GLU A 438 10.33 -38.21 -6.50
N ASN A 439 11.08 -37.49 -7.35
CA ASN A 439 11.12 -37.74 -8.78
C ASN A 439 11.74 -39.10 -9.13
N ILE A 440 12.78 -39.53 -8.40
CA ILE A 440 13.35 -40.88 -8.52
C ILE A 440 12.28 -41.94 -8.23
N LYS A 441 11.49 -41.78 -7.16
CA LYS A 441 10.40 -42.72 -6.85
C LYS A 441 9.35 -42.78 -7.97
N LYS A 442 8.96 -41.62 -8.52
CA LYS A 442 8.02 -41.54 -9.65
C LYS A 442 8.56 -42.24 -10.89
N GLU A 443 9.83 -42.02 -11.22
CA GLU A 443 10.47 -42.63 -12.38
C GLU A 443 10.68 -44.15 -12.20
N GLN A 444 11.02 -44.60 -10.99
CA GLN A 444 11.04 -46.03 -10.65
C GLN A 444 9.68 -46.69 -10.88
N MET A 445 8.60 -46.08 -10.40
CA MET A 445 7.25 -46.59 -10.64
C MET A 445 6.86 -46.57 -12.13
N ALA A 446 7.40 -45.65 -12.92
CA ALA A 446 7.18 -45.61 -14.37
C ALA A 446 7.94 -46.75 -15.08
N ILE A 447 9.20 -46.98 -14.70
CA ILE A 447 10.03 -48.09 -15.18
C ILE A 447 9.37 -49.44 -14.84
N ASP A 448 8.89 -49.62 -13.62
CA ASP A 448 8.23 -50.86 -13.21
C ASP A 448 6.90 -51.10 -13.94
N ARG A 449 6.20 -50.02 -14.33
CA ARG A 449 5.03 -50.11 -15.19
C ARG A 449 5.41 -50.52 -16.61
N LEU A 450 6.43 -49.88 -17.19
CA LEU A 450 6.93 -50.20 -18.53
C LEU A 450 7.46 -51.64 -18.61
N ARG A 451 8.18 -52.12 -17.59
CA ARG A 451 8.66 -53.51 -17.50
C ARG A 451 7.50 -54.51 -17.44
N ARG A 452 6.45 -54.24 -16.65
CA ARG A 452 5.26 -55.10 -16.60
C ARG A 452 4.53 -55.18 -17.94
N VAL A 453 4.41 -54.05 -18.63
CA VAL A 453 3.81 -54.00 -19.97
C VAL A 453 4.68 -54.79 -20.96
N LEU A 454 6.00 -54.59 -20.94
CA LEU A 454 6.93 -55.35 -21.79
C LEU A 454 6.89 -56.85 -21.54
N SER A 455 6.79 -57.30 -20.28
CA SER A 455 6.65 -58.73 -19.97
C SER A 455 5.34 -59.33 -20.48
N GLY A 456 4.28 -58.51 -20.63
CA GLY A 456 3.00 -58.95 -21.20
C GLY A 456 3.01 -58.98 -22.74
N LEU A 457 3.81 -58.12 -23.39
CA LEU A 457 3.88 -57.99 -24.85
C LEU A 457 4.92 -58.91 -25.51
N SER A 458 5.71 -59.68 -24.76
CA SER A 458 6.73 -60.57 -25.33
C SER A 458 6.19 -61.59 -26.34
N ASN A 459 4.87 -61.81 -26.38
CA ASN A 459 4.21 -62.79 -27.23
C ASN A 459 3.44 -62.16 -28.41
N THR A 460 3.34 -60.83 -28.50
CA THR A 460 2.54 -60.14 -29.53
C THR A 460 3.20 -58.81 -29.96
N SER A 461 3.61 -58.76 -31.23
CA SER A 461 4.11 -57.57 -31.96
C SER A 461 5.52 -57.05 -31.60
N THR A 462 6.53 -57.55 -32.32
CA THR A 462 7.97 -57.20 -32.21
C THR A 462 8.27 -55.70 -32.25
N SER A 463 7.61 -54.93 -33.12
CA SER A 463 7.90 -53.49 -33.25
C SER A 463 7.38 -52.66 -32.08
N GLN A 464 6.33 -53.10 -31.38
CA GLN A 464 5.82 -52.39 -30.20
C GLN A 464 6.68 -52.69 -28.96
N SER A 465 7.16 -53.93 -28.82
CA SER A 465 8.08 -54.31 -27.73
C SER A 465 9.44 -53.61 -27.87
N GLU A 466 9.96 -53.45 -29.10
CA GLU A 466 11.20 -52.70 -29.36
C GLU A 466 11.09 -51.22 -28.98
N ASN A 467 10.05 -50.53 -29.44
CA ASN A 467 9.81 -49.11 -29.11
C ASN A 467 9.62 -48.89 -27.60
N MET A 468 8.91 -49.80 -26.92
CA MET A 468 8.71 -49.73 -25.47
C MET A 468 10.00 -50.08 -24.72
N GLY A 469 10.85 -50.96 -25.27
CA GLY A 469 12.18 -51.26 -24.76
C GLY A 469 13.15 -50.09 -24.89
N GLU A 470 13.07 -49.32 -25.98
CA GLU A 470 13.85 -48.09 -26.14
C GLU A 470 13.46 -47.03 -25.11
N LYS A 471 12.15 -46.81 -24.90
CA LYS A 471 11.64 -45.93 -23.83
C LYS A 471 12.08 -46.39 -22.45
N LEU A 472 12.12 -47.70 -22.21
CA LEU A 472 12.62 -48.25 -20.94
C LEU A 472 14.09 -47.87 -20.72
N ARG A 473 14.95 -48.03 -21.75
CA ARG A 473 16.36 -47.65 -21.67
C ARG A 473 16.55 -46.15 -21.44
N GLU A 474 15.74 -45.31 -22.09
CA GLU A 474 15.75 -43.86 -21.87
C GLU A 474 15.39 -43.52 -20.42
N LYS A 475 14.31 -44.10 -19.88
CA LYS A 475 13.92 -43.88 -18.48
C LYS A 475 14.94 -44.42 -17.47
N GLU A 476 15.57 -45.57 -17.76
CA GLU A 476 16.66 -46.11 -16.94
C GLU A 476 17.89 -45.22 -16.92
N PHE A 477 18.22 -44.61 -18.06
CA PHE A 477 19.29 -43.61 -18.17
C PHE A 477 18.97 -42.35 -17.35
N ASP A 478 17.76 -41.80 -17.48
CA ASP A 478 17.31 -40.65 -16.70
C ASP A 478 17.32 -40.91 -15.19
N LEU A 479 16.91 -42.11 -14.77
CA LEU A 479 16.97 -42.52 -13.37
C LEU A 479 18.41 -42.57 -12.86
N ARG A 480 19.37 -43.10 -13.66
CA ARG A 480 20.79 -43.10 -13.29
C ARG A 480 21.32 -41.67 -13.17
N LYS A 481 20.93 -40.77 -14.07
CA LYS A 481 21.29 -39.35 -14.02
C LYS A 481 20.75 -38.67 -12.75
N MET A 482 19.48 -38.87 -12.41
CA MET A 482 18.89 -38.32 -11.18
C MET A 482 19.56 -38.88 -9.92
N LYS A 483 19.91 -40.16 -9.89
CA LYS A 483 20.68 -40.75 -8.78
C LYS A 483 22.06 -40.12 -8.62
N ASN A 484 22.75 -39.86 -9.72
CA ASN A 484 24.05 -39.16 -9.67
C ASN A 484 23.88 -37.73 -9.13
N GLN A 485 22.82 -37.02 -9.52
CA GLN A 485 22.52 -35.69 -8.96
C GLN A 485 22.29 -35.74 -7.44
N VAL A 486 21.53 -36.71 -6.92
CA VAL A 486 21.35 -36.89 -5.47
C VAL A 486 22.68 -37.13 -4.76
N LEU A 487 23.56 -37.95 -5.35
CA LEU A 487 24.88 -38.19 -4.76
C LEU A 487 25.69 -36.89 -4.66
N LEU A 488 25.67 -36.05 -5.71
CA LEU A 488 26.34 -34.75 -5.70
C LEU A 488 25.78 -33.82 -4.62
N VAL A 489 24.45 -33.72 -4.48
CA VAL A 489 23.81 -32.91 -3.45
C VAL A 489 24.15 -33.42 -2.04
N LYS A 490 24.10 -34.74 -1.82
CA LYS A 490 24.45 -35.35 -0.52
C LYS A 490 25.91 -35.14 -0.14
N ASN A 491 26.82 -35.24 -1.11
CA ASN A 491 28.24 -34.96 -0.89
C ASN A 491 28.45 -33.49 -0.49
N GLU A 492 27.74 -32.55 -1.12
CA GLU A 492 27.81 -31.13 -0.77
C GLU A 492 27.24 -30.85 0.63
N ILE A 493 26.11 -31.47 0.99
CA ILE A 493 25.54 -31.38 2.35
C ILE A 493 26.53 -31.92 3.39
N ASN A 494 27.14 -33.08 3.13
CA ASN A 494 28.14 -33.67 4.04
C ASN A 494 29.39 -32.78 4.15
N ARG A 495 29.84 -32.17 3.05
CA ARG A 495 30.94 -31.19 3.05
C ARG A 495 30.64 -30.02 3.99
N ARG A 496 29.42 -29.47 3.93
CA ARG A 496 29.01 -28.37 4.82
C ARG A 496 28.90 -28.79 6.27
N LYS A 497 28.37 -29.99 6.55
CA LYS A 497 28.30 -30.54 7.92
C LYS A 497 29.70 -30.73 8.52
N ASN A 498 30.63 -31.30 7.75
CA ASN A 498 32.01 -31.47 8.19
C ASN A 498 32.70 -30.12 8.42
N ASN A 499 32.52 -29.15 7.52
CA ASN A 499 33.08 -27.79 7.72
C ASN A 499 32.51 -27.10 8.97
N LYS A 500 31.22 -27.24 9.25
CA LYS A 500 30.61 -26.70 10.49
C LYS A 500 31.16 -27.36 11.75
N GLN A 501 31.43 -28.67 11.72
CA GLN A 501 32.08 -29.36 12.84
C GLN A 501 33.52 -28.90 13.04
N MET A 502 34.23 -28.54 11.97
CA MET A 502 35.60 -28.02 12.02
C MET A 502 35.69 -26.53 12.39
N SER A 503 34.59 -25.77 12.32
CA SER A 503 34.56 -24.34 12.68
C SER A 503 34.07 -24.09 14.12
N ILE A 504 33.72 -25.14 14.86
CA ILE A 504 33.40 -25.07 16.28
C ILE A 504 34.69 -25.45 17.03
N PHE A 505 35.58 -24.48 17.19
CA PHE A 505 36.74 -24.56 18.08
C PHE A 505 36.80 -23.29 18.92
#